data_AF-A0AAW7JJT6-F1
#
_entry.id   AF-A0AAW7JJT6-F1
#
_cell.length_a   1.000
_cell.length_b   1.000
_cell.length_c   1.000
_cell.angle_alpha   90.00
_cell.angle_beta   90.00
_cell.angle_gamma   90.00
#
_symmetry.space_group_name_H-M   'P 1'
#
loop_
_entity.id
_entity.type
_entity.pdbx_description
1 polymer ?
#
loop_
_entity_poly.entity_id
_entity_poly.type
_entity_poly.pdbx_seq_one_letter_code
_entity_poly.pdbx_strand_id
1 'polypeptide(L)'
;MDCNSFRKNVYDFIEGSTDQDLTREMENHAKACKECGEFLEQTEKTISMIRPTCDVKASDALKEKLRMITTGAIKTDRQRRKTMPVFRRYAAIAASVLVLLTGAAAIGGILLNSSTANAAPKAITSAQASEYFSKAVPLKQSSVRLKLNVRTSPNENFAYVTPVSGFVETVLTFVNKDNTMLWRIEKQNGRAIVCDGNRQYMWGKGGTMGYESRADYEGFAEGLLTLLPADINIIKGLMRTCNTQSRYSLDTSDEGIIITAISPAIGKGRDGKPLNSAIDESDSKTEYIFDSKTKMLKSYNVWMKVMGVYVKVIESTSIEYNKSVDVASMLKRPDNIRTWIDVTADYGMFAGSTAEQAVKNVLEAVTEGKTQSVRKVLFCYDIGMIDSLYGGAATVTVGKAYKEGTYAGVFVPVELKYKDGKVKKLTVAARNDNKGGAWTIDGGL
;
A
#
# COMPACT_ATOMS: atom_id res chain seq x y z
N MET A 1 -2.76 4.57 -33.97
CA MET A 1 -3.10 4.05 -32.62
C MET A 1 -4.39 4.66 -32.07
N ASP A 2 -4.99 4.02 -31.05
CA ASP A 2 -6.13 4.55 -30.28
C ASP A 2 -5.71 5.36 -29.03
N CYS A 3 -6.65 6.11 -28.44
CA CYS A 3 -6.38 7.00 -27.30
C CYS A 3 -5.90 6.27 -26.04
N ASN A 4 -6.37 5.05 -25.78
CA ASN A 4 -5.95 4.28 -24.60
C ASN A 4 -4.51 3.78 -24.77
N SER A 5 -4.18 3.31 -25.98
CA SER A 5 -2.84 2.93 -26.38
C SER A 5 -1.88 4.14 -26.35
N PHE A 6 -2.33 5.31 -26.80
CA PHE A 6 -1.54 6.55 -26.68
C PHE A 6 -1.27 6.92 -25.22
N ARG A 7 -2.32 6.97 -24.37
CA ARG A 7 -2.19 7.31 -22.94
C ARG A 7 -1.32 6.33 -22.16
N LYS A 8 -1.34 5.05 -22.52
CA LYS A 8 -0.49 4.02 -21.91
C LYS A 8 1.00 4.22 -22.20
N ASN A 9 1.34 4.74 -23.38
CA ASN A 9 2.72 4.89 -23.85
C ASN A 9 3.26 6.33 -23.77
N VAL A 10 2.44 7.32 -23.38
CA VAL A 10 2.80 8.76 -23.36
C VAL A 10 4.08 9.06 -22.58
N TYR A 11 4.35 8.31 -21.51
CA TYR A 11 5.55 8.50 -20.68
C TYR A 11 6.81 8.01 -21.37
N ASP A 12 6.76 6.80 -21.94
CA ASP A 12 7.89 6.26 -22.69
C ASP A 12 8.20 7.13 -23.91
N PHE A 13 7.17 7.75 -24.50
CA PHE A 13 7.29 8.71 -25.60
C PHE A 13 7.98 10.01 -25.18
N ILE A 14 7.55 10.65 -24.09
CA ILE A 14 8.19 11.88 -23.56
C ILE A 14 9.64 11.61 -23.09
N GLU A 15 9.93 10.42 -22.58
CA GLU A 15 11.28 10.01 -22.18
C GLU A 15 12.16 9.56 -23.35
N GLY A 16 11.66 9.57 -24.59
CA GLY A 16 12.40 9.13 -25.78
C GLY A 16 12.79 7.64 -25.75
N SER A 17 12.02 6.84 -25.02
CA SER A 17 12.25 5.41 -24.79
C SER A 17 11.40 4.50 -25.69
N THR A 18 10.54 5.09 -26.53
CA THR A 18 9.79 4.40 -27.60
C THR A 18 10.69 4.08 -28.78
N ASP A 19 10.39 3.00 -29.50
CA ASP A 19 11.01 2.75 -30.81
C ASP A 19 10.55 3.79 -31.85
N GLN A 20 11.21 3.82 -33.01
CA GLN A 20 10.95 4.82 -34.06
C GLN A 20 9.53 4.73 -34.64
N ASP A 21 8.98 3.52 -34.75
CA ASP A 21 7.64 3.33 -35.31
C ASP A 21 6.57 3.78 -34.33
N LEU A 22 6.69 3.41 -33.06
CA LEU A 22 5.79 3.85 -32.00
C LEU A 22 5.87 5.37 -31.78
N THR A 23 7.07 5.96 -31.83
CA THR A 23 7.26 7.43 -31.77
C THR A 23 6.47 8.13 -32.87
N ARG A 24 6.60 7.67 -34.12
CA ARG A 24 5.89 8.24 -35.27
C ARG A 24 4.38 8.07 -35.17
N GLU A 25 3.90 6.91 -34.71
CA GLU A 25 2.47 6.69 -34.47
C GLU A 25 1.91 7.65 -33.41
N MET A 26 2.67 7.88 -32.34
CA MET A 26 2.28 8.78 -31.26
C MET A 26 2.28 10.24 -31.69
N GLU A 27 3.29 10.71 -32.40
CA GLU A 27 3.31 12.07 -32.97
C GLU A 27 2.11 12.32 -33.89
N ASN A 28 1.81 11.36 -34.78
CA ASN A 28 0.68 11.47 -35.70
C ASN A 28 -0.66 11.48 -34.94
N HIS A 29 -0.80 10.66 -33.90
CA HIS A 29 -2.01 10.62 -33.09
C HIS A 29 -2.20 11.89 -32.26
N ALA A 30 -1.15 12.42 -31.63
CA ALA A 30 -1.20 13.66 -30.86
C ALA A 30 -1.58 14.87 -31.73
N LYS A 31 -1.14 14.91 -32.99
CA LYS A 31 -1.52 15.94 -33.97
C LYS A 31 -2.98 15.81 -34.44
N ALA A 32 -3.47 14.58 -34.59
CA ALA A 32 -4.81 14.31 -35.10
C ALA A 32 -5.90 14.35 -34.03
N CYS A 33 -5.58 14.03 -32.78
CA CYS A 33 -6.52 13.97 -31.67
C CYS A 33 -6.28 15.11 -30.69
N LYS A 34 -7.19 16.10 -30.68
CA LYS A 34 -7.12 17.28 -29.81
C LYS A 34 -6.96 16.92 -28.33
N GLU A 35 -7.75 15.96 -27.84
CA GLU A 35 -7.67 15.51 -26.44
C GLU A 35 -6.32 14.89 -26.08
N CYS A 36 -5.73 14.10 -26.97
CA CYS A 36 -4.43 13.47 -26.74
C CYS A 36 -3.28 14.46 -26.91
N GLY A 37 -3.42 15.45 -27.79
CA GLY A 37 -2.47 16.57 -27.93
C GLY A 37 -2.44 17.45 -26.67
N GLU A 38 -3.60 17.84 -26.15
CA GLU A 38 -3.71 18.59 -24.89
C GLU A 38 -3.19 17.78 -23.69
N PHE A 39 -3.49 16.48 -23.65
CA PHE A 39 -2.96 15.56 -22.63
C PHE A 39 -1.43 15.45 -22.68
N LEU A 40 -0.83 15.37 -23.88
CA LEU A 40 0.62 15.36 -24.05
C LEU A 40 1.25 16.67 -23.55
N GLU A 41 0.73 17.82 -23.98
CA GLU A 41 1.24 19.14 -23.59
C GLU A 41 1.17 19.36 -22.06
N GLN A 42 0.04 19.01 -21.44
CA GLN A 42 -0.13 19.10 -19.98
C GLN A 42 0.82 18.16 -19.23
N THR A 43 1.05 16.96 -19.77
CA THR A 43 1.98 15.99 -19.19
C THR A 43 3.42 16.50 -19.28
N GLU A 44 3.84 17.04 -20.43
CA GLU A 44 5.17 17.65 -20.61
C GLU A 44 5.38 18.86 -19.69
N LYS A 45 4.38 19.72 -19.56
CA LYS A 45 4.41 20.89 -18.66
C LYS A 45 4.51 20.49 -17.19
N THR A 46 3.82 19.41 -16.80
CA THR A 46 3.90 18.88 -15.44
C THR A 46 5.26 18.24 -15.17
N ILE A 47 5.82 17.51 -16.15
CA ILE A 47 7.15 16.91 -16.06
C ILE A 47 8.25 17.99 -16.00
N SER A 48 8.11 19.10 -16.73
CA SER A 48 9.09 20.19 -16.71
C SER A 48 9.11 20.94 -15.37
N MET A 49 7.98 21.05 -14.68
CA MET A 49 7.88 21.64 -13.34
C MET A 49 8.53 20.78 -12.23
N ILE A 50 8.71 19.48 -12.46
CA ILE A 50 9.30 18.53 -11.50
C ILE A 50 10.72 18.09 -11.87
N ARG A 51 11.24 18.49 -13.04
CA ARG A 51 12.67 18.31 -13.35
C ARG A 51 13.47 19.24 -12.43
N PRO A 52 14.44 18.70 -11.67
CA PRO A 52 15.30 19.57 -10.88
C PRO A 52 16.04 20.51 -11.84
N THR A 53 15.93 21.82 -11.63
CA THR A 53 16.81 22.81 -12.24
C THR A 53 18.19 22.71 -11.58
N CYS A 54 18.82 21.54 -11.66
CA CYS A 54 20.24 21.39 -11.41
C CYS A 54 20.93 21.35 -12.77
N ASP A 55 21.70 22.39 -13.05
CA ASP A 55 22.62 22.41 -14.19
C ASP A 55 23.77 21.46 -13.84
N VAL A 56 23.56 20.15 -14.07
CA VAL A 56 24.58 19.14 -13.82
C VAL A 56 25.63 19.26 -14.91
N LYS A 57 26.66 20.07 -14.67
CA LYS A 57 27.90 20.03 -15.46
C LYS A 57 28.56 18.67 -15.23
N ALA A 58 28.37 17.75 -16.17
CA ALA A 58 29.10 16.49 -16.22
C ALA A 58 30.62 16.77 -16.14
N SER A 59 31.33 16.01 -15.30
CA SER A 59 32.78 16.10 -15.21
C SER A 59 33.41 15.72 -16.56
N ASP A 60 34.55 16.32 -16.89
CA ASP A 60 35.18 16.09 -18.20
C ASP A 60 35.60 14.62 -18.39
N ALA A 61 35.90 13.91 -17.30
CA ALA A 61 36.12 12.46 -17.30
C ALA A 61 34.86 11.65 -17.70
N LEU A 62 33.67 12.11 -17.34
CA LEU A 62 32.40 11.48 -17.74
C LEU A 62 32.05 11.82 -19.19
N LYS A 63 32.31 13.05 -19.64
CA LYS A 63 32.14 13.44 -21.05
C LYS A 63 33.05 12.65 -21.98
N GLU A 64 34.29 12.40 -21.57
CA GLU A 64 35.25 11.63 -22.36
C GLU A 64 34.88 10.14 -22.42
N LYS A 65 34.41 9.56 -21.30
CA LYS A 65 33.84 8.20 -21.31
C LYS A 65 32.61 8.09 -22.19
N LEU A 66 31.73 9.09 -22.18
CA LEU A 66 30.55 9.11 -23.04
C LEU A 66 30.96 9.22 -24.51
N ARG A 67 31.94 10.07 -24.85
CA ARG A 67 32.51 10.19 -26.19
C ARG A 67 33.05 8.87 -26.73
N MET A 68 33.78 8.11 -25.91
CA MET A 68 34.30 6.79 -26.29
C MET A 68 33.21 5.72 -26.48
N ILE A 69 32.05 5.89 -25.81
CA ILE A 69 30.87 5.04 -26.01
C ILE A 69 30.13 5.42 -27.31
N THR A 70 29.98 6.71 -27.61
CA THR A 70 29.32 7.17 -28.86
C THR A 70 30.14 6.93 -30.11
N THR A 71 31.48 6.93 -30.03
CA THR A 71 32.36 6.57 -31.16
C THR A 71 32.52 5.07 -31.36
N GLY A 72 31.86 4.23 -30.54
CA GLY A 72 31.85 2.78 -30.70
C GLY A 72 33.15 2.07 -30.29
N ALA A 73 34.08 2.76 -29.62
CA ALA A 73 35.34 2.18 -29.16
C ALA A 73 35.16 1.19 -27.99
N ILE A 74 34.02 1.22 -27.30
CA ILE A 74 33.64 0.28 -26.24
C ILE A 74 32.25 -0.31 -26.56
N LYS A 75 32.17 -1.62 -26.78
CA LYS A 75 30.89 -2.35 -26.85
C LYS A 75 30.40 -2.67 -25.43
N THR A 76 29.31 -2.06 -24.99
CA THR A 76 28.62 -2.44 -23.76
C THR A 76 27.55 -3.48 -24.05
N ASP A 77 27.56 -4.56 -23.26
CA ASP A 77 26.61 -5.66 -23.33
C ASP A 77 25.20 -5.19 -22.93
N ARG A 78 24.23 -5.41 -23.83
CA ARG A 78 22.82 -4.99 -23.67
C ARG A 78 22.09 -5.96 -22.72
N GLN A 79 22.40 -5.89 -21.43
CA GLN A 79 21.52 -6.45 -20.39
C GLN A 79 20.65 -5.34 -19.79
N ARG A 80 19.37 -5.32 -20.21
CA ARG A 80 18.29 -4.54 -19.60
C ARG A 80 18.18 -4.88 -18.10
N ARG A 81 18.88 -4.13 -17.25
CA ARG A 81 18.65 -4.07 -15.80
C ARG A 81 17.32 -3.35 -15.56
N LYS A 82 16.27 -4.08 -15.16
CA LYS A 82 15.07 -3.48 -14.56
C LYS A 82 15.33 -3.18 -13.08
N THR A 83 16.12 -2.14 -12.81
CA THR A 83 16.07 -1.42 -11.54
C THR A 83 15.30 -0.15 -11.81
N MET A 84 14.02 -0.07 -11.41
CA MET A 84 13.23 1.14 -11.62
C MET A 84 13.80 2.27 -10.74
N PRO A 85 14.27 3.38 -11.31
CA PRO A 85 14.73 4.51 -10.52
C PRO A 85 13.55 5.15 -9.77
N VAL A 86 13.83 5.74 -8.61
CA VAL A 86 12.87 6.46 -7.74
C VAL A 86 12.03 7.49 -8.52
N PHE A 87 12.58 8.06 -9.59
CA PHE A 87 11.87 8.95 -10.51
C PHE A 87 10.64 8.31 -11.18
N ARG A 88 10.67 7.00 -11.50
CA ARG A 88 9.50 6.29 -12.04
C ARG A 88 8.37 6.11 -11.03
N ARG A 89 8.67 6.11 -9.72
CA ARG A 89 7.63 6.10 -8.67
C ARG A 89 6.89 7.43 -8.62
N TYR A 90 7.61 8.56 -8.73
CA TYR A 90 7.00 9.90 -8.76
C TYR A 90 6.34 10.23 -10.12
N ALA A 91 6.86 9.72 -11.24
CA ALA A 91 6.25 9.86 -12.55
C ALA A 91 4.94 9.03 -12.68
N ALA A 92 4.90 7.82 -12.13
CA ALA A 92 3.67 7.03 -12.05
C ALA A 92 2.61 7.69 -11.15
N ILE A 93 3.05 8.39 -10.09
CA ILE A 93 2.18 9.21 -9.24
C ILE A 93 1.57 10.38 -10.02
N ALA A 94 2.37 11.13 -10.79
CA ALA A 94 1.87 12.22 -11.63
C ALA A 94 0.89 11.74 -12.72
N ALA A 95 1.14 10.56 -13.31
CA ALA A 95 0.26 9.92 -14.29
C ALA A 95 -1.10 9.52 -13.74
N SER A 96 -1.09 8.95 -12.52
CA SER A 96 -2.30 8.48 -11.86
C SER A 96 -3.19 9.64 -11.43
N VAL A 97 -2.58 10.75 -10.98
CA VAL A 97 -3.28 12.01 -10.65
C VAL A 97 -3.95 12.61 -11.91
N LEU A 98 -3.32 12.52 -13.09
CA LEU A 98 -3.87 13.10 -14.32
C LEU A 98 -5.00 12.24 -14.96
N VAL A 99 -4.91 10.91 -14.88
CA VAL A 99 -6.02 10.00 -15.26
C VAL A 99 -7.23 10.19 -14.34
N LEU A 100 -7.01 10.52 -13.07
CA LEU A 100 -8.07 10.81 -12.11
C LEU A 100 -8.74 12.18 -12.32
N LEU A 101 -7.97 13.19 -12.76
CA LEU A 101 -8.50 14.52 -13.09
C LEU A 101 -9.28 14.53 -14.42
N THR A 102 -8.94 13.67 -15.37
CA THR A 102 -9.64 13.57 -16.67
C THR A 102 -10.79 12.56 -16.66
N GLY A 103 -10.71 11.48 -15.86
CA GLY A 103 -11.81 10.53 -15.66
C GLY A 103 -13.00 11.09 -14.87
N ALA A 104 -12.78 12.11 -14.04
CA ALA A 104 -13.85 12.84 -13.35
C ALA A 104 -14.74 13.67 -14.30
N ALA A 105 -14.28 13.95 -15.52
CA ALA A 105 -15.07 14.66 -16.52
C ALA A 105 -15.96 13.74 -17.39
N ALA A 106 -15.66 12.43 -17.47
CA ALA A 106 -16.37 11.50 -18.35
C ALA A 106 -17.31 10.51 -17.62
N ILE A 107 -17.24 10.43 -16.29
CA ILE A 107 -18.32 9.89 -15.45
C ILE A 107 -18.96 11.10 -14.73
N GLY A 108 -19.53 12.00 -15.53
CA GLY A 108 -20.46 13.01 -15.02
C GLY A 108 -21.67 12.29 -14.43
N GLY A 109 -21.85 12.37 -13.10
CA GLY A 109 -23.09 11.89 -12.50
C GLY A 109 -23.15 11.72 -10.97
N ILE A 110 -22.05 11.65 -10.21
CA ILE A 110 -22.14 11.46 -8.73
C ILE A 110 -21.12 12.33 -7.94
N LEU A 111 -20.64 13.42 -8.50
CA LEU A 111 -19.96 14.47 -7.73
C LEU A 111 -20.53 15.81 -8.19
N LEU A 112 -21.11 16.56 -7.25
CA LEU A 112 -21.76 17.87 -7.38
C LEU A 112 -23.25 17.87 -7.78
N ASN A 113 -24.10 17.17 -7.01
CA ASN A 113 -25.49 17.58 -6.83
C ASN A 113 -25.85 17.49 -5.33
N SER A 114 -25.18 18.31 -4.53
CA SER A 114 -25.76 18.82 -3.28
C SER A 114 -25.82 20.34 -3.44
N SER A 115 -26.67 20.79 -4.37
CA SER A 115 -27.11 22.17 -4.45
C SER A 115 -28.08 22.43 -3.30
N THR A 116 -27.56 22.52 -2.08
CA THR A 116 -28.22 23.20 -0.97
C THR A 116 -27.23 24.22 -0.46
N ALA A 117 -27.64 25.49 -0.48
CA ALA A 117 -26.91 26.58 0.13
C ALA A 117 -26.70 26.30 1.62
N ASN A 118 -25.60 25.66 2.00
CA ASN A 118 -25.30 25.32 3.39
C ASN A 118 -24.11 26.12 3.88
N ALA A 119 -24.25 26.60 5.12
CA ALA A 119 -23.22 27.29 5.87
C ALA A 119 -21.90 26.51 5.86
N ALA A 120 -20.78 27.23 6.00
CA ALA A 120 -19.46 26.61 6.08
C ALA A 120 -19.46 25.47 7.13
N PRO A 121 -18.86 24.30 6.82
CA PRO A 121 -18.89 23.15 7.70
C PRO A 121 -18.33 23.50 9.08
N LYS A 122 -19.02 23.06 10.13
CA LYS A 122 -18.72 23.42 11.52
C LYS A 122 -17.50 22.63 12.00
N ALA A 123 -16.45 23.30 12.45
CA ALA A 123 -15.34 22.63 13.13
C ALA A 123 -15.83 21.97 14.43
N ILE A 124 -15.43 20.72 14.66
CA ILE A 124 -15.77 19.95 15.87
C ILE A 124 -14.51 19.34 16.49
N THR A 125 -14.57 19.00 17.77
CA THR A 125 -13.47 18.33 18.48
C THR A 125 -13.43 16.83 18.16
N SER A 126 -12.27 16.20 18.41
CA SER A 126 -12.12 14.74 18.34
C SER A 126 -13.09 14.00 19.26
N ALA A 127 -13.39 14.55 20.43
CA ALA A 127 -14.38 14.02 21.38
C ALA A 127 -15.81 14.09 20.81
N GLN A 128 -16.18 15.22 20.20
CA GLN A 128 -17.48 15.36 19.53
C GLN A 128 -17.62 14.39 18.36
N ALA A 129 -16.58 14.23 17.53
CA ALA A 129 -16.58 13.24 16.45
C ALA A 129 -16.74 11.81 16.98
N SER A 130 -16.06 11.48 18.09
CA SER A 130 -16.16 10.18 18.75
C SER A 130 -17.58 9.86 19.23
N GLU A 131 -18.36 10.87 19.64
CA GLU A 131 -19.75 10.69 20.06
C GLU A 131 -20.66 10.28 18.89
N TYR A 132 -20.42 10.80 17.69
CA TYR A 132 -21.16 10.36 16.50
C TYR A 132 -20.78 8.93 16.11
N PHE A 133 -19.49 8.58 16.19
CA PHE A 133 -19.02 7.24 15.90
C PHE A 133 -19.56 6.19 16.88
N SER A 134 -19.66 6.52 18.17
CA SER A 134 -20.21 5.59 19.17
C SER A 134 -21.71 5.34 18.98
N LYS A 135 -22.45 6.28 18.39
CA LYS A 135 -23.87 6.12 18.05
C LYS A 135 -24.10 5.27 16.80
N ALA A 136 -23.10 5.10 15.94
CA ALA A 136 -23.15 4.28 14.73
C ALA A 136 -22.84 2.78 15.01
N VAL A 137 -22.80 2.39 16.27
CA VAL A 137 -22.39 1.05 16.71
C VAL A 137 -23.57 0.07 16.59
N PRO A 138 -23.38 -1.07 15.91
CA PRO A 138 -24.36 -2.14 15.85
C PRO A 138 -24.69 -2.77 17.22
N LEU A 139 -25.88 -3.37 17.34
CA LEU A 139 -26.36 -4.02 18.57
C LEU A 139 -25.53 -5.26 18.96
N LYS A 140 -25.74 -5.77 20.20
CA LYS A 140 -25.05 -6.92 20.81
C LYS A 140 -25.12 -8.24 20.00
N GLN A 141 -26.09 -8.36 19.09
CA GLN A 141 -26.13 -9.37 18.05
C GLN A 141 -26.40 -8.66 16.73
N SER A 142 -25.37 -8.55 15.93
CA SER A 142 -25.41 -7.76 14.71
C SER A 142 -24.40 -8.24 13.70
N SER A 143 -24.64 -7.84 12.46
CA SER A 143 -23.74 -8.09 11.36
C SER A 143 -23.53 -6.80 10.59
N VAL A 144 -22.33 -6.58 10.09
CA VAL A 144 -22.07 -5.52 9.12
C VAL A 144 -21.33 -6.12 7.94
N ARG A 145 -21.81 -5.83 6.73
CA ARG A 145 -21.10 -6.15 5.50
C ARG A 145 -20.80 -4.88 4.75
N LEU A 146 -19.51 -4.59 4.58
CA LEU A 146 -19.01 -3.45 3.81
C LEU A 146 -18.42 -3.97 2.51
N LYS A 147 -18.75 -3.31 1.41
CA LYS A 147 -18.04 -3.46 0.14
C LYS A 147 -17.32 -2.16 -0.14
N LEU A 148 -16.01 -2.26 -0.37
CA LEU A 148 -15.13 -1.14 -0.62
C LEU A 148 -14.42 -1.35 -1.95
N ASN A 149 -14.21 -0.28 -2.71
CA ASN A 149 -13.19 -0.23 -3.75
C ASN A 149 -11.92 0.36 -3.14
N VAL A 150 -10.84 -0.42 -3.08
CA VAL A 150 -9.56 0.01 -2.49
C VAL A 150 -8.47 0.05 -3.56
N ARG A 151 -7.70 1.14 -3.63
CA ARG A 151 -6.55 1.22 -4.54
C ARG A 151 -5.38 0.41 -4.01
N THR A 152 -5.32 -0.84 -4.43
CA THR A 152 -4.34 -1.84 -3.98
C THR A 152 -4.13 -2.90 -5.08
N SER A 153 -3.34 -3.93 -4.79
CA SER A 153 -3.25 -5.13 -5.63
C SER A 153 -3.88 -6.35 -4.91
N PRO A 154 -4.43 -7.34 -5.64
CA PRO A 154 -5.15 -8.46 -5.05
C PRO A 154 -4.36 -9.23 -3.99
N ASN A 155 -3.05 -9.42 -4.19
CA ASN A 155 -2.22 -10.25 -3.31
C ASN A 155 -1.38 -9.45 -2.31
N GLU A 156 -1.41 -8.11 -2.34
CA GLU A 156 -0.69 -7.27 -1.39
C GLU A 156 -1.33 -7.30 0.00
N ASN A 157 -0.58 -6.89 1.03
CA ASN A 157 -1.11 -6.68 2.39
C ASN A 157 -2.32 -5.73 2.39
N PHE A 158 -3.21 -5.84 3.38
CA PHE A 158 -4.40 -4.97 3.47
C PHE A 158 -4.04 -3.52 3.82
N ALA A 159 -2.95 -3.30 4.56
CA ALA A 159 -2.38 -1.98 4.82
C ALA A 159 -1.85 -1.28 3.54
N TYR A 160 -1.49 -2.05 2.51
CA TYR A 160 -0.92 -1.50 1.29
C TYR A 160 -2.00 -0.85 0.44
N VAL A 161 -2.03 0.49 0.49
CA VAL A 161 -2.94 1.34 -0.28
C VAL A 161 -2.10 2.41 -0.96
N THR A 162 -2.28 2.56 -2.27
CA THR A 162 -1.48 3.50 -3.04
C THR A 162 -2.31 4.22 -4.11
N PRO A 163 -2.15 5.54 -4.28
CA PRO A 163 -2.91 6.32 -5.25
C PRO A 163 -2.72 5.87 -6.71
N VAL A 164 -1.66 5.11 -7.01
CA VAL A 164 -1.32 4.67 -8.38
C VAL A 164 -1.90 3.32 -8.77
N SER A 165 -2.45 2.57 -7.82
CA SER A 165 -3.10 1.29 -8.11
C SER A 165 -4.52 1.49 -8.61
N GLY A 166 -5.00 0.52 -9.40
CA GLY A 166 -6.42 0.40 -9.70
C GLY A 166 -7.23 0.00 -8.47
N PHE A 167 -8.55 0.15 -8.55
CA PHE A 167 -9.44 -0.31 -7.49
C PHE A 167 -9.58 -1.83 -7.52
N VAL A 168 -9.47 -2.44 -6.35
CA VAL A 168 -9.78 -3.84 -6.08
C VAL A 168 -10.95 -3.85 -5.10
N GLU A 169 -12.05 -4.51 -5.49
CA GLU A 169 -13.17 -4.70 -4.58
C GLU A 169 -12.69 -5.48 -3.35
N THR A 170 -13.00 -4.98 -2.16
CA THR A 170 -12.65 -5.55 -0.88
C THR A 170 -13.91 -5.66 -0.04
N VAL A 171 -14.27 -6.87 0.35
CA VAL A 171 -15.47 -7.14 1.13
C VAL A 171 -15.07 -7.42 2.58
N LEU A 172 -15.67 -6.69 3.51
CA LEU A 172 -15.50 -6.90 4.94
C LEU A 172 -16.82 -7.35 5.52
N THR A 173 -16.82 -8.47 6.24
CA THR A 173 -17.99 -8.99 6.93
C THR A 173 -17.64 -9.15 8.40
N PHE A 174 -18.43 -8.53 9.27
CA PHE A 174 -18.31 -8.60 10.72
C PHE A 174 -19.59 -9.17 11.29
N VAL A 175 -19.48 -10.06 12.27
CA VAL A 175 -20.59 -10.65 13.00
C VAL A 175 -20.24 -10.64 14.48
N ASN A 176 -21.01 -9.89 15.26
CA ASN A 176 -20.97 -9.97 16.72
C ASN A 176 -21.93 -11.09 17.17
N LYS A 177 -21.37 -12.23 17.58
CA LYS A 177 -22.12 -13.37 18.10
C LYS A 177 -21.76 -13.59 19.56
N ASP A 178 -22.70 -13.36 20.46
CA ASP A 178 -22.54 -13.59 21.90
C ASP A 178 -21.29 -12.90 22.49
N ASN A 179 -21.10 -11.62 22.15
CA ASN A 179 -19.91 -10.80 22.47
C ASN A 179 -18.58 -11.27 21.84
N THR A 180 -18.60 -12.28 20.97
CA THR A 180 -17.44 -12.70 20.20
C THR A 180 -17.49 -12.08 18.82
N MET A 181 -16.42 -11.38 18.45
CA MET A 181 -16.31 -10.73 17.14
C MET A 181 -15.73 -11.72 16.13
N LEU A 182 -16.55 -12.10 15.16
CA LEU A 182 -16.18 -12.94 14.03
C LEU A 182 -16.08 -12.07 12.79
N TRP A 183 -15.05 -12.22 11.98
CA TRP A 183 -14.92 -11.37 10.79
C TRP A 183 -14.16 -12.02 9.66
N ARG A 184 -14.41 -11.53 8.44
CA ARG A 184 -13.71 -11.92 7.22
C ARG A 184 -13.48 -10.70 6.34
N ILE A 185 -12.30 -10.60 5.76
CA ILE A 185 -11.90 -9.55 4.82
C ILE A 185 -11.38 -10.24 3.57
N GLU A 186 -11.90 -9.91 2.39
CA GLU A 186 -11.50 -10.53 1.12
C GLU A 186 -11.27 -9.49 0.05
N LYS A 187 -10.07 -9.52 -0.56
CA LYS A 187 -9.81 -8.82 -1.82
C LYS A 187 -10.34 -9.66 -2.97
N GLN A 188 -10.99 -9.00 -3.93
CA GLN A 188 -11.40 -9.62 -5.18
C GLN A 188 -10.20 -10.30 -5.85
N ASN A 189 -10.36 -11.58 -6.14
CA ASN A 189 -9.33 -12.41 -6.79
C ASN A 189 -7.98 -12.43 -6.05
N GLY A 190 -7.98 -12.25 -4.73
CA GLY A 190 -6.76 -12.02 -4.00
C GLY A 190 -6.73 -12.63 -2.61
N ARG A 191 -6.07 -11.89 -1.72
CA ARG A 191 -5.85 -12.25 -0.34
C ARG A 191 -7.14 -12.21 0.47
N ALA A 192 -7.26 -13.12 1.41
CA ALA A 192 -8.34 -13.16 2.39
C ALA A 192 -7.79 -13.31 3.80
N ILE A 193 -8.52 -12.76 4.77
CA ILE A 193 -8.31 -12.96 6.21
C ILE A 193 -9.63 -13.37 6.83
N VAL A 194 -9.58 -14.26 7.80
CA VAL A 194 -10.72 -14.62 8.65
C VAL A 194 -10.30 -14.65 10.11
N CYS A 195 -11.15 -14.18 11.01
CA CYS A 195 -11.05 -14.34 12.44
C CYS A 195 -12.26 -15.09 12.96
N ASP A 196 -12.01 -16.22 13.63
CA ASP A 196 -13.04 -17.08 14.23
C ASP A 196 -13.33 -16.75 15.69
N GLY A 197 -12.80 -15.63 16.19
CA GLY A 197 -12.90 -15.19 17.59
C GLY A 197 -11.76 -15.68 18.49
N ASN A 198 -11.03 -16.72 18.08
CA ASN A 198 -9.87 -17.26 18.82
C ASN A 198 -8.56 -17.05 18.07
N ARG A 199 -8.59 -17.26 16.75
CA ARG A 199 -7.44 -17.13 15.84
C ARG A 199 -7.82 -16.33 14.61
N GLN A 200 -6.80 -15.76 13.99
CA GLN A 200 -6.90 -15.20 12.65
C GLN A 200 -6.12 -16.08 11.68
N TYR A 201 -6.58 -16.13 10.43
CA TYR A 201 -5.93 -16.86 9.35
C TYR A 201 -5.91 -15.99 8.10
N MET A 202 -4.77 -15.88 7.42
CA MET A 202 -4.57 -15.12 6.20
C MET A 202 -3.99 -16.01 5.10
N TRP A 203 -4.52 -15.90 3.88
CA TRP A 203 -3.99 -16.65 2.73
C TRP A 203 -4.13 -15.85 1.43
N GLY A 204 -3.26 -16.17 0.47
CA GLY A 204 -3.39 -15.70 -0.90
C GLY A 204 -4.22 -16.66 -1.76
N LYS A 205 -4.83 -16.16 -2.83
CA LYS A 205 -5.58 -17.00 -3.78
C LYS A 205 -4.65 -18.03 -4.43
N GLY A 206 -5.02 -19.31 -4.36
CA GLY A 206 -4.29 -20.42 -4.99
C GLY A 206 -2.98 -20.83 -4.30
N GLY A 207 -2.62 -20.20 -3.16
CA GLY A 207 -1.44 -20.59 -2.39
C GLY A 207 -1.65 -21.90 -1.62
N THR A 208 -0.59 -22.65 -1.35
CA THR A 208 -0.62 -23.86 -0.51
C THR A 208 -0.18 -23.59 0.93
N MET A 209 0.21 -22.36 1.23
CA MET A 209 0.64 -21.90 2.56
C MET A 209 -0.21 -20.70 2.98
N GLY A 210 -0.54 -20.66 4.26
CA GLY A 210 -1.24 -19.55 4.91
C GLY A 210 -0.55 -19.15 6.20
N TYR A 211 -0.97 -18.02 6.74
CA TYR A 211 -0.48 -17.45 7.99
C TYR A 211 -1.57 -17.50 9.04
N GLU A 212 -1.22 -17.71 10.29
CA GLU A 212 -2.16 -17.69 11.41
C GLU A 212 -1.61 -16.87 12.58
N SER A 213 -2.51 -16.41 13.44
CA SER A 213 -2.18 -15.64 14.63
C SER A 213 -3.26 -15.80 15.69
N ARG A 214 -3.00 -15.27 16.89
CA ARG A 214 -4.06 -15.05 17.89
C ARG A 214 -5.07 -13.99 17.41
N ALA A 215 -6.29 -14.05 17.94
CA ALA A 215 -7.37 -13.11 17.60
C ALA A 215 -7.04 -11.64 17.88
N ASP A 216 -6.17 -11.36 18.85
CA ASP A 216 -5.74 -10.01 19.25
C ASP A 216 -4.55 -9.47 18.42
N TYR A 217 -4.05 -10.22 17.44
CA TYR A 217 -2.96 -9.77 16.59
C TYR A 217 -3.44 -8.71 15.57
N GLU A 218 -2.89 -7.50 15.64
CA GLU A 218 -3.34 -6.40 14.78
C GLU A 218 -2.78 -6.45 13.34
N GLY A 219 -1.68 -7.19 13.12
CA GLY A 219 -0.85 -7.04 11.91
C GLY A 219 -1.47 -7.51 10.59
N PHE A 220 -2.45 -8.43 10.56
CA PHE A 220 -3.01 -8.90 9.28
C PHE A 220 -3.90 -7.86 8.59
N ALA A 221 -4.67 -7.12 9.38
CA ALA A 221 -5.64 -6.15 8.87
C ALA A 221 -5.30 -4.70 9.28
N GLU A 222 -4.04 -4.48 9.70
CA GLU A 222 -3.49 -3.19 10.07
C GLU A 222 -3.76 -2.13 8.98
N GLY A 223 -4.04 -0.90 9.40
CA GLY A 223 -4.36 0.22 8.52
C GLY A 223 -5.77 0.22 7.93
N LEU A 224 -6.36 -0.93 7.59
CA LEU A 224 -7.72 -0.98 7.00
C LEU A 224 -8.81 -0.99 8.08
N LEU A 225 -8.62 -1.71 9.20
CA LEU A 225 -9.61 -1.76 10.28
C LEU A 225 -9.61 -0.52 11.17
N THR A 226 -8.47 0.14 11.33
CA THR A 226 -8.33 1.40 12.10
C THR A 226 -9.14 2.56 11.50
N LEU A 227 -9.57 2.38 10.27
CA LEU A 227 -10.25 3.34 9.42
C LEU A 227 -11.78 3.19 9.44
N LEU A 228 -12.32 2.08 9.96
CA LEU A 228 -13.74 1.76 9.89
C LEU A 228 -14.46 1.97 11.23
N PRO A 229 -15.59 2.68 11.25
CA PRO A 229 -16.31 3.02 12.49
C PRO A 229 -17.33 1.96 12.92
N ALA A 230 -17.28 0.74 12.38
CA ALA A 230 -18.44 -0.15 12.35
C ALA A 230 -18.54 -1.22 13.47
N ASP A 231 -17.61 -1.35 14.41
CA ASP A 231 -17.89 -2.12 15.64
C ASP A 231 -17.03 -1.69 16.84
N ILE A 232 -17.70 -1.55 17.99
CA ILE A 232 -17.16 -1.01 19.22
C ILE A 232 -16.08 -1.87 19.86
N ASN A 233 -15.90 -3.16 19.52
CA ASN A 233 -14.78 -3.94 20.07
C ASN A 233 -13.47 -3.74 19.28
N ILE A 234 -13.56 -3.43 17.98
CA ILE A 234 -12.43 -2.91 17.20
C ILE A 234 -12.17 -1.45 17.64
N ILE A 235 -13.22 -0.65 17.86
CA ILE A 235 -13.08 0.74 18.33
C ILE A 235 -12.62 0.81 19.79
N LYS A 236 -13.04 -0.07 20.71
CA LYS A 236 -12.68 -0.05 22.15
C LYS A 236 -11.25 -0.50 22.40
N GLY A 237 -10.76 -1.50 21.66
CA GLY A 237 -9.37 -1.94 21.72
C GLY A 237 -8.42 -0.95 21.05
N LEU A 238 -8.84 -0.37 19.92
CA LEU A 238 -8.08 0.61 19.15
C LEU A 238 -8.56 2.05 19.38
N MET A 239 -9.07 2.40 20.57
CA MET A 239 -9.25 3.80 21.00
C MET A 239 -7.88 4.50 21.21
N ARG A 240 -7.01 4.46 20.19
CA ARG A 240 -6.40 5.69 19.67
C ARG A 240 -7.51 6.47 18.98
N THR A 241 -8.43 6.95 19.81
CA THR A 241 -9.41 8.01 19.57
C THR A 241 -8.94 8.92 18.46
N CYS A 242 -9.85 9.23 17.54
CA CYS A 242 -9.82 10.43 16.70
C CYS A 242 -8.53 11.21 16.88
N ASN A 243 -7.50 10.87 16.09
CA ASN A 243 -6.13 11.31 16.34
C ASN A 243 -6.15 12.81 16.69
N THR A 244 -5.60 13.18 17.85
CA THR A 244 -5.66 14.56 18.37
C THR A 244 -5.00 15.56 17.43
N GLN A 245 -4.14 15.08 16.53
CA GLN A 245 -3.52 15.86 15.47
C GLN A 245 -4.41 16.04 14.23
N SER A 246 -5.53 15.31 14.16
CA SER A 246 -6.50 15.41 13.08
C SER A 246 -7.51 16.52 13.32
N ARG A 247 -7.95 17.15 12.25
CA ARG A 247 -8.99 18.19 12.27
C ARG A 247 -10.31 17.60 11.81
N TYR A 248 -11.37 17.87 12.55
CA TYR A 248 -12.70 17.36 12.27
C TYR A 248 -13.65 18.50 11.90
N SER A 249 -14.51 18.24 10.93
CA SER A 249 -15.60 19.12 10.56
C SER A 249 -16.89 18.32 10.40
N LEU A 250 -17.99 19.00 10.67
CA LEU A 250 -19.34 18.46 10.69
C LEU A 250 -20.21 19.29 9.74
N ASP A 251 -20.88 18.59 8.85
CA ASP A 251 -22.00 19.12 8.08
C ASP A 251 -23.24 18.27 8.36
N THR A 252 -24.39 18.91 8.52
CA THR A 252 -25.65 18.24 8.81
C THR A 252 -26.70 18.75 7.85
N SER A 253 -27.27 17.85 7.07
CA SER A 253 -28.35 18.13 6.15
C SER A 253 -29.42 17.03 6.23
N ASP A 254 -30.50 17.19 5.46
CA ASP A 254 -31.49 16.13 5.29
C ASP A 254 -30.89 14.86 4.64
N GLU A 255 -29.79 15.00 3.90
CA GLU A 255 -29.08 13.91 3.21
C GLU A 255 -28.26 13.03 4.18
N GLY A 256 -27.87 13.58 5.34
CA GLY A 256 -27.15 12.86 6.38
C GLY A 256 -26.32 13.76 7.31
N ILE A 257 -25.58 13.11 8.20
CA ILE A 257 -24.57 13.72 9.05
C ILE A 257 -23.21 13.40 8.43
N ILE A 258 -22.48 14.40 7.95
CA ILE A 258 -21.18 14.23 7.31
C ILE A 258 -20.10 14.67 8.29
N ILE A 259 -19.20 13.74 8.61
CA ILE A 259 -17.99 14.03 9.39
C ILE A 259 -16.79 13.90 8.45
N THR A 260 -16.06 14.99 8.27
CA THR A 260 -14.78 14.97 7.56
C THR A 260 -13.63 15.07 8.54
N ALA A 261 -12.72 14.10 8.50
CA ALA A 261 -11.46 14.08 9.23
C ALA A 261 -10.30 14.38 8.28
N ILE A 262 -9.45 15.35 8.63
CA ILE A 262 -8.18 15.63 7.96
C ILE A 262 -7.07 15.20 8.90
N SER A 263 -6.36 14.13 8.53
CA SER A 263 -5.33 13.50 9.35
C SER A 263 -3.96 13.77 8.75
N PRO A 264 -2.97 14.26 9.53
CA PRO A 264 -1.61 14.36 9.03
C PRO A 264 -0.95 12.99 8.91
N ALA A 265 0.05 12.87 8.02
CA ALA A 265 0.90 11.70 7.93
C ALA A 265 1.59 11.40 9.28
N ILE A 266 1.67 10.11 9.61
CA ILE A 266 2.42 9.58 10.74
C ILE A 266 3.68 8.89 10.22
N GLY A 267 4.79 9.02 10.97
CA GLY A 267 6.08 8.56 10.50
C GLY A 267 6.71 9.50 9.46
N LYS A 268 8.00 9.30 9.18
CA LYS A 268 8.74 10.08 8.19
C LYS A 268 9.63 9.18 7.34
N GLY A 269 9.67 9.46 6.05
CA GLY A 269 10.68 8.94 5.14
C GLY A 269 12.07 9.47 5.48
N ARG A 270 13.11 8.88 4.88
CA ARG A 270 14.51 9.30 5.09
C ARG A 270 14.80 10.75 4.71
N ASP A 271 14.01 11.33 3.80
CA ASP A 271 14.09 12.73 3.39
C ASP A 271 13.22 13.67 4.25
N GLY A 272 12.62 13.13 5.32
CA GLY A 272 11.73 13.85 6.23
C GLY A 272 10.30 14.03 5.70
N LYS A 273 9.97 13.50 4.52
CA LYS A 273 8.64 13.62 3.90
C LYS A 273 7.75 12.41 4.19
N PRO A 274 6.43 12.51 4.03
CA PRO A 274 5.52 11.36 4.09
C PRO A 274 5.91 10.30 3.04
N LEU A 275 5.86 9.01 3.42
CA LEU A 275 6.19 7.91 2.51
C LEU A 275 5.12 7.68 1.46
N ASN A 276 3.85 7.89 1.83
CA ASN A 276 2.68 7.60 0.99
C ASN A 276 2.60 6.14 0.49
N SER A 277 3.17 5.19 1.25
CA SER A 277 3.03 3.74 1.03
C SER A 277 1.79 3.14 1.67
N ALA A 278 1.22 3.83 2.66
CA ALA A 278 0.00 3.48 3.36
C ALA A 278 -0.76 4.77 3.76
N ILE A 279 -2.03 4.62 4.16
CA ILE A 279 -2.92 5.76 4.48
C ILE A 279 -2.43 6.53 5.70
N ASP A 280 -1.97 5.83 6.75
CA ASP A 280 -1.42 6.41 7.97
C ASP A 280 -0.11 7.16 7.72
N GLU A 281 0.70 6.70 6.77
CA GLU A 281 1.94 7.35 6.33
C GLU A 281 1.70 8.48 5.31
N SER A 282 0.45 8.91 5.14
CA SER A 282 0.02 9.97 4.24
C SER A 282 -0.82 11.01 4.97
N ASP A 283 -0.70 12.26 4.55
CA ASP A 283 -1.76 13.23 4.81
C ASP A 283 -3.03 12.67 4.17
N SER A 284 -4.12 12.56 4.92
CA SER A 284 -5.35 11.94 4.45
C SER A 284 -6.59 12.75 4.80
N LYS A 285 -7.59 12.62 3.94
CA LYS A 285 -8.95 13.09 4.19
C LYS A 285 -9.84 11.86 4.27
N THR A 286 -10.66 11.77 5.30
CA THR A 286 -11.66 10.71 5.43
C THR A 286 -13.01 11.34 5.62
N GLU A 287 -14.01 10.85 4.90
CA GLU A 287 -15.39 11.29 4.98
C GLU A 287 -16.27 10.13 5.45
N TYR A 288 -17.02 10.40 6.51
CA TYR A 288 -18.01 9.50 7.07
C TYR A 288 -19.39 10.13 6.87
N ILE A 289 -20.30 9.42 6.19
CA ILE A 289 -21.67 9.88 6.02
C ILE A 289 -22.58 8.97 6.84
N PHE A 290 -23.25 9.52 7.83
CA PHE A 290 -24.22 8.81 8.65
C PHE A 290 -25.64 9.16 8.23
N ASP A 291 -26.53 8.18 8.35
CA ASP A 291 -27.96 8.40 8.20
C ASP A 291 -28.48 9.28 9.36
N SER A 292 -29.22 10.33 9.02
CA SER A 292 -29.71 11.28 10.03
C SER A 292 -30.73 10.67 10.99
N LYS A 293 -31.46 9.61 10.58
CA LYS A 293 -32.50 8.95 11.38
C LYS A 293 -31.92 7.80 12.21
N THR A 294 -31.27 6.86 11.56
CA THR A 294 -30.73 5.63 12.17
C THR A 294 -29.37 5.83 12.80
N LYS A 295 -28.66 6.91 12.47
CA LYS A 295 -27.27 7.20 12.90
C LYS A 295 -26.23 6.19 12.39
N MET A 296 -26.62 5.25 11.54
CA MET A 296 -25.75 4.23 10.97
C MET A 296 -24.89 4.81 9.84
N LEU A 297 -23.68 4.29 9.62
CA LEU A 297 -22.81 4.73 8.53
C LEU A 297 -23.40 4.31 7.17
N LYS A 298 -23.69 5.27 6.30
CA LYS A 298 -24.16 5.04 4.93
C LYS A 298 -23.00 4.87 3.96
N SER A 299 -21.95 5.68 4.12
CA SER A 299 -20.78 5.62 3.27
C SER A 299 -19.52 6.11 3.97
N TYR A 300 -18.40 5.65 3.42
CA TYR A 300 -17.06 5.85 3.92
C TYR A 300 -16.10 6.04 2.74
N ASN A 301 -15.37 7.16 2.70
CA ASN A 301 -14.44 7.46 1.63
C ASN A 301 -13.11 7.98 2.19
N VAL A 302 -12.00 7.57 1.59
CA VAL A 302 -10.64 8.02 1.97
C VAL A 302 -9.91 8.57 0.77
N TRP A 303 -9.22 9.67 1.00
CA TRP A 303 -8.29 10.26 0.07
C TRP A 303 -6.90 10.39 0.70
N MET A 304 -5.86 10.04 -0.05
CA MET A 304 -4.47 10.33 0.28
C MET A 304 -4.03 11.60 -0.43
N LYS A 305 -3.37 12.50 0.27
CA LYS A 305 -2.81 13.73 -0.28
C LYS A 305 -1.45 13.44 -0.87
N VAL A 306 -1.35 13.57 -2.18
CA VAL A 306 -0.15 13.27 -2.93
C VAL A 306 0.18 14.50 -3.77
N MET A 307 1.38 15.04 -3.61
CA MET A 307 1.83 16.26 -4.29
C MET A 307 0.84 17.44 -4.16
N GLY A 308 0.20 17.58 -2.99
CA GLY A 308 -0.75 18.65 -2.72
C GLY A 308 -2.21 18.35 -3.07
N VAL A 309 -2.49 17.26 -3.80
CA VAL A 309 -3.83 16.90 -4.28
C VAL A 309 -4.35 15.67 -3.55
N TYR A 310 -5.63 15.68 -3.17
CA TYR A 310 -6.30 14.51 -2.57
C TYR A 310 -6.77 13.53 -3.65
N VAL A 311 -6.22 12.32 -3.63
CA VAL A 311 -6.60 11.20 -4.52
C VAL A 311 -7.46 10.21 -3.75
N LYS A 312 -8.66 9.88 -4.25
CA LYS A 312 -9.52 8.88 -3.62
C LYS A 312 -8.88 7.49 -3.72
N VAL A 313 -8.66 6.85 -2.59
CA VAL A 313 -8.01 5.54 -2.46
C VAL A 313 -8.91 4.47 -1.85
N ILE A 314 -9.95 4.87 -1.12
CA ILE A 314 -11.01 3.98 -0.65
C ILE A 314 -12.37 4.63 -0.95
N GLU A 315 -13.28 3.83 -1.47
CA GLU A 315 -14.68 4.19 -1.69
C GLU A 315 -15.59 3.06 -1.22
N SER A 316 -16.51 3.35 -0.29
CA SER A 316 -17.56 2.39 0.04
C SER A 316 -18.60 2.34 -1.07
N THR A 317 -18.94 1.14 -1.54
CA THR A 317 -20.00 0.92 -2.52
C THR A 317 -21.30 0.44 -1.88
N SER A 318 -21.22 -0.26 -0.75
CA SER A 318 -22.40 -0.65 0.04
C SER A 318 -22.03 -0.91 1.50
N ILE A 319 -22.93 -0.56 2.41
CA ILE A 319 -22.87 -0.94 3.82
C ILE A 319 -24.22 -1.55 4.20
N GLU A 320 -24.21 -2.82 4.58
CA GLU A 320 -25.39 -3.58 4.96
C GLU A 320 -25.33 -3.92 6.45
N TYR A 321 -26.41 -3.61 7.17
CA TYR A 321 -26.52 -3.88 8.61
C TYR A 321 -27.57 -4.96 8.87
N ASN A 322 -27.28 -5.81 9.87
CA ASN A 322 -28.21 -6.79 10.43
C ASN A 322 -28.85 -7.72 9.38
N LYS A 323 -28.09 -8.06 8.34
CA LYS A 323 -28.47 -9.10 7.38
C LYS A 323 -28.03 -10.46 7.90
N SER A 324 -28.82 -11.50 7.63
CA SER A 324 -28.40 -12.86 7.99
C SER A 324 -27.08 -13.20 7.29
N VAL A 325 -26.11 -13.68 8.06
CA VAL A 325 -24.81 -14.15 7.57
C VAL A 325 -24.71 -15.64 7.89
N ASP A 326 -24.43 -16.45 6.88
CA ASP A 326 -23.99 -17.83 7.10
C ASP A 326 -22.58 -17.80 7.68
N VAL A 327 -22.50 -17.87 9.01
CA VAL A 327 -21.24 -17.84 9.76
C VAL A 327 -20.35 -19.04 9.40
N ALA A 328 -20.92 -20.21 9.12
CA ALA A 328 -20.12 -21.39 8.77
C ALA A 328 -19.42 -21.19 7.43
N SER A 329 -20.14 -20.67 6.43
CA SER A 329 -19.54 -20.29 5.15
C SER A 329 -18.55 -19.13 5.30
N MET A 330 -18.87 -18.11 6.10
CA MET A 330 -17.99 -16.96 6.35
C MET A 330 -16.65 -17.41 6.97
N LEU A 331 -16.67 -18.37 7.90
CA LEU A 331 -15.47 -18.85 8.57
C LEU A 331 -14.70 -19.91 7.77
N LYS A 332 -15.22 -20.37 6.63
CA LYS A 332 -14.60 -21.44 5.84
C LYS A 332 -13.24 -21.02 5.30
N ARG A 333 -12.22 -21.84 5.60
CA ARG A 333 -10.86 -21.72 5.06
C ARG A 333 -10.73 -22.55 3.76
N PRO A 334 -9.79 -22.18 2.88
CA PRO A 334 -9.45 -22.99 1.71
C PRO A 334 -8.87 -24.36 2.08
N ASP A 335 -9.35 -25.41 1.40
CA ASP A 335 -8.90 -26.80 1.62
C ASP A 335 -7.49 -27.07 1.07
N ASN A 336 -7.00 -26.22 0.16
CA ASN A 336 -5.69 -26.38 -0.49
C ASN A 336 -4.50 -25.85 0.33
N ILE A 337 -4.74 -25.21 1.48
CA ILE A 337 -3.67 -24.77 2.38
C ILE A 337 -3.20 -25.96 3.21
N ARG A 338 -1.93 -26.33 3.06
CA ARG A 338 -1.31 -27.48 3.73
C ARG A 338 -0.54 -27.09 5.00
N THR A 339 -0.09 -25.84 5.06
CA THR A 339 0.73 -25.33 6.15
C THR A 339 0.18 -23.98 6.61
N TRP A 340 -0.04 -23.84 7.91
CA TRP A 340 -0.32 -22.58 8.58
C TRP A 340 0.91 -22.15 9.37
N ILE A 341 1.37 -20.94 9.15
CA ILE A 341 2.56 -20.37 9.78
C ILE A 341 2.09 -19.40 10.86
N ASP A 342 2.32 -19.75 12.13
CA ASP A 342 1.98 -18.86 13.26
C ASP A 342 2.93 -17.67 13.27
N VAL A 343 2.45 -16.49 12.89
CA VAL A 343 3.27 -15.26 12.82
C VAL A 343 3.56 -14.66 14.19
N THR A 344 2.92 -15.18 15.24
CA THR A 344 3.11 -14.78 16.64
C THR A 344 4.01 -15.74 17.41
N ALA A 345 4.36 -16.88 16.80
CA ALA A 345 5.27 -17.83 17.41
C ALA A 345 6.66 -17.22 17.58
N ASP A 346 7.25 -17.48 18.73
CA ASP A 346 8.63 -17.10 18.99
C ASP A 346 9.57 -18.07 18.27
N TYR A 347 9.96 -17.67 17.05
CA TYR A 347 10.94 -18.39 16.27
C TYR A 347 12.40 -18.09 16.67
N GLY A 348 12.61 -17.30 17.73
CA GLY A 348 13.83 -17.20 18.53
C GLY A 348 15.16 -17.51 17.83
N MET A 349 15.77 -16.54 17.16
CA MET A 349 17.20 -16.54 16.80
C MET A 349 17.80 -15.14 16.92
N PHE A 350 19.11 -15.09 17.16
CA PHE A 350 19.92 -13.86 17.16
C PHE A 350 19.48 -12.77 18.16
N ALA A 351 18.72 -13.12 19.20
CA ALA A 351 18.39 -12.19 20.28
C ALA A 351 19.67 -11.57 20.88
N GLY A 352 19.63 -10.26 21.15
CA GLY A 352 20.78 -9.49 21.66
C GLY A 352 21.81 -9.08 20.60
N SER A 353 21.69 -9.51 19.34
CA SER A 353 22.52 -9.00 18.24
C SER A 353 21.93 -7.73 17.61
N THR A 354 22.75 -6.98 16.85
CA THR A 354 22.24 -5.86 16.04
C THR A 354 21.51 -6.38 14.80
N ALA A 355 20.67 -5.53 14.19
CA ALA A 355 19.95 -5.85 12.97
C ALA A 355 20.90 -6.24 11.83
N GLU A 356 22.01 -5.50 11.69
CA GLU A 356 23.03 -5.77 10.67
C GLU A 356 23.64 -7.15 10.85
N GLN A 357 23.91 -7.53 12.10
CA GLN A 357 24.53 -8.82 12.40
C GLN A 357 23.56 -9.98 12.18
N ALA A 358 22.30 -9.83 12.59
CA ALA A 358 21.26 -10.81 12.32
C ALA A 358 21.03 -11.00 10.80
N VAL A 359 20.84 -9.90 10.05
CA VAL A 359 20.63 -9.96 8.59
C VAL A 359 21.85 -10.55 7.89
N LYS A 360 23.06 -10.18 8.30
CA LYS A 360 24.29 -10.75 7.75
C LYS A 360 24.35 -12.26 7.97
N ASN A 361 24.16 -12.72 9.21
CA ASN A 361 24.22 -14.15 9.54
C ASN A 361 23.17 -14.97 8.77
N VAL A 362 21.95 -14.43 8.61
CA VAL A 362 20.90 -15.10 7.84
C VAL A 362 21.29 -15.22 6.37
N LEU A 363 21.74 -14.12 5.75
CA LEU A 363 22.08 -14.14 4.33
C LEU A 363 23.36 -14.93 4.05
N GLU A 364 24.35 -14.93 4.95
CA GLU A 364 25.52 -15.82 4.84
C GLU A 364 25.09 -17.29 4.88
N ALA A 365 24.22 -17.67 5.83
CA ALA A 365 23.66 -19.02 5.87
C ALA A 365 22.91 -19.38 4.58
N VAL A 366 22.17 -18.44 3.98
CA VAL A 366 21.52 -18.64 2.68
C VAL A 366 22.54 -18.86 1.57
N THR A 367 23.54 -18.00 1.48
CA THR A 367 24.56 -18.09 0.42
C THR A 367 25.41 -19.36 0.49
N GLU A 368 25.58 -19.91 1.69
CA GLU A 368 26.31 -21.15 1.97
C GLU A 368 25.45 -22.42 1.81
N GLY A 369 24.17 -22.29 1.42
CA GLY A 369 23.26 -23.44 1.28
C GLY A 369 22.79 -24.03 2.62
N LYS A 370 22.85 -23.25 3.70
CA LYS A 370 22.43 -23.62 5.06
C LYS A 370 21.09 -22.96 5.45
N THR A 371 20.25 -22.57 4.49
CA THR A 371 19.02 -21.80 4.75
C THR A 371 18.08 -22.47 5.74
N GLN A 372 18.04 -23.80 5.79
CA GLN A 372 17.26 -24.55 6.79
C GLN A 372 17.63 -24.19 8.23
N SER A 373 18.90 -23.83 8.51
CA SER A 373 19.35 -23.44 9.85
C SER A 373 18.75 -22.10 10.31
N VAL A 374 18.35 -21.24 9.38
CA VAL A 374 17.80 -19.89 9.64
C VAL A 374 16.33 -19.76 9.23
N ARG A 375 15.67 -20.87 8.89
CA ARG A 375 14.27 -20.91 8.43
C ARG A 375 13.28 -20.21 9.37
N LYS A 376 13.61 -20.20 10.66
CA LYS A 376 12.85 -19.57 11.74
C LYS A 376 12.86 -18.04 11.63
N VAL A 377 13.97 -17.45 11.18
CA VAL A 377 14.07 -16.00 10.93
C VAL A 377 13.38 -15.63 9.62
N LEU A 378 13.38 -16.55 8.65
CA LEU A 378 12.73 -16.43 7.34
C LEU A 378 11.31 -17.01 7.32
N PHE A 379 10.59 -16.97 8.44
CA PHE A 379 9.33 -17.71 8.63
C PHE A 379 8.26 -17.41 7.57
N CYS A 380 8.27 -16.22 6.95
CA CYS A 380 7.31 -15.83 5.91
C CYS A 380 7.77 -16.11 4.47
N TYR A 381 8.85 -16.86 4.29
CA TYR A 381 9.42 -17.16 2.99
C TYR A 381 9.41 -18.65 2.68
N ASP A 382 9.20 -18.97 1.40
CA ASP A 382 9.51 -20.29 0.88
C ASP A 382 11.03 -20.47 0.83
N ILE A 383 11.54 -21.42 1.62
CA ILE A 383 12.98 -21.64 1.76
C ILE A 383 13.62 -22.06 0.44
N GLY A 384 12.94 -22.88 -0.37
CA GLY A 384 13.45 -23.32 -1.68
C GLY A 384 13.54 -22.14 -2.66
N MET A 385 12.58 -21.22 -2.61
CA MET A 385 12.62 -19.98 -3.38
C MET A 385 13.76 -19.06 -2.92
N ILE A 386 13.97 -18.91 -1.60
CA ILE A 386 15.10 -18.13 -1.06
C ILE A 386 16.43 -18.71 -1.52
N ASP A 387 16.61 -20.02 -1.38
CA ASP A 387 17.80 -20.72 -1.86
C ASP A 387 18.02 -20.47 -3.36
N SER A 388 16.96 -20.59 -4.18
CA SER A 388 17.05 -20.36 -5.61
C SER A 388 17.38 -18.91 -5.99
N LEU A 389 16.92 -17.93 -5.21
CA LEU A 389 17.09 -16.51 -5.54
C LEU A 389 18.39 -15.91 -5.03
N TYR A 390 18.91 -16.43 -3.92
CA TYR A 390 19.97 -15.81 -3.14
C TYR A 390 21.15 -16.74 -2.83
N GLY A 391 20.97 -18.05 -2.98
CA GLY A 391 22.02 -19.03 -2.81
C GLY A 391 23.20 -18.79 -3.76
N GLY A 392 24.40 -19.15 -3.31
CA GLY A 392 25.61 -19.12 -4.13
C GLY A 392 26.21 -17.73 -4.37
N ALA A 393 25.73 -16.66 -3.72
CA ALA A 393 26.48 -15.41 -3.70
C ALA A 393 27.83 -15.62 -2.97
N ALA A 394 28.89 -15.00 -3.48
CA ALA A 394 30.24 -15.15 -2.94
C ALA A 394 30.49 -14.27 -1.70
N THR A 395 29.84 -13.10 -1.62
CA THR A 395 29.98 -12.20 -0.47
C THR A 395 28.66 -11.52 -0.13
N VAL A 396 28.44 -11.31 1.16
CA VAL A 396 27.35 -10.53 1.73
C VAL A 396 27.92 -9.27 2.38
N THR A 397 27.53 -8.09 1.88
CA THR A 397 27.89 -6.80 2.47
C THR A 397 26.65 -6.16 3.04
N VAL A 398 26.67 -5.84 4.34
CA VAL A 398 25.53 -5.23 5.04
C VAL A 398 25.83 -3.76 5.35
N GLY A 399 24.91 -2.88 4.98
CA GLY A 399 24.95 -1.46 5.28
C GLY A 399 24.32 -1.13 6.63
N LYS A 400 24.43 0.13 7.05
CA LYS A 400 23.85 0.62 8.31
C LYS A 400 22.33 0.52 8.28
N ALA A 401 21.75 -0.07 9.32
CA ALA A 401 20.31 -0.14 9.49
C ALA A 401 19.70 1.26 9.69
N TYR A 402 18.47 1.45 9.23
CA TYR A 402 17.73 2.69 9.42
C TYR A 402 16.25 2.42 9.69
N LYS A 403 15.61 3.36 10.39
CA LYS A 403 14.15 3.39 10.55
C LYS A 403 13.53 4.30 9.49
N GLU A 404 12.35 3.94 9.02
CA GLU A 404 11.60 4.71 8.05
C GLU A 404 10.10 4.45 8.26
N GLY A 405 9.28 5.49 8.19
CA GLY A 405 7.82 5.35 8.31
C GLY A 405 7.33 4.97 9.69
N THR A 406 6.27 4.16 9.74
CA THR A 406 5.66 3.60 10.96
C THR A 406 6.10 2.16 11.25
N TYR A 407 6.94 1.58 10.40
CA TYR A 407 7.41 0.20 10.54
C TYR A 407 8.09 -0.04 11.89
N ALA A 408 7.66 -1.09 12.60
CA ALA A 408 8.13 -1.42 13.95
C ALA A 408 9.61 -1.84 14.00
N GLY A 409 10.13 -2.39 12.89
CA GLY A 409 11.50 -2.85 12.76
C GLY A 409 12.47 -1.81 12.20
N VAL A 410 13.46 -2.31 11.46
CA VAL A 410 14.46 -1.52 10.73
C VAL A 410 14.65 -2.06 9.32
N PHE A 411 15.12 -1.20 8.43
CA PHE A 411 15.54 -1.55 7.09
C PHE A 411 17.06 -1.66 7.04
N VAL A 412 17.56 -2.75 6.45
CA VAL A 412 18.98 -3.07 6.36
C VAL A 412 19.36 -3.17 4.88
N PRO A 413 20.12 -2.22 4.32
CA PRO A 413 20.66 -2.33 2.97
C PRO A 413 21.63 -3.51 2.88
N VAL A 414 21.51 -4.33 1.85
CA VAL A 414 22.42 -5.45 1.59
C VAL A 414 22.88 -5.45 0.14
N GLU A 415 24.14 -5.79 -0.07
CA GLU A 415 24.71 -6.08 -1.37
C GLU A 415 25.23 -7.53 -1.40
N LEU A 416 24.71 -8.32 -2.34
CA LEU A 416 25.16 -9.66 -2.64
C LEU A 416 25.99 -9.63 -3.92
N LYS A 417 27.21 -10.16 -3.88
CA LYS A 417 28.08 -10.27 -5.06
C LYS A 417 28.33 -11.73 -5.39
N TYR A 418 28.07 -12.11 -6.64
CA TYR A 418 28.24 -13.48 -7.14
C TYR A 418 29.60 -13.67 -7.79
N LYS A 419 30.02 -14.94 -7.98
CA LYS A 419 31.33 -15.28 -8.56
C LYS A 419 31.50 -14.79 -10.00
N ASP A 420 30.41 -14.66 -10.75
CA ASP A 420 30.36 -14.09 -12.10
C ASP A 420 30.47 -12.54 -12.12
N GLY A 421 30.61 -11.90 -10.95
CA GLY A 421 30.67 -10.46 -10.80
C GLY A 421 29.30 -9.77 -10.76
N LYS A 422 28.19 -10.51 -10.89
CA LYS A 422 26.84 -9.96 -10.74
C LYS A 422 26.66 -9.43 -9.31
N VAL A 423 25.98 -8.29 -9.21
CA VAL A 423 25.66 -7.63 -7.93
C VAL A 423 24.16 -7.50 -7.79
N LYS A 424 23.61 -7.93 -6.66
CA LYS A 424 22.20 -7.77 -6.29
C LYS A 424 22.11 -6.90 -5.03
N LYS A 425 21.35 -5.82 -5.09
CA LYS A 425 21.12 -4.91 -3.97
C LYS A 425 19.72 -5.14 -3.42
N LEU A 426 19.62 -5.23 -2.10
CA LEU A 426 18.40 -5.49 -1.35
C LEU A 426 18.26 -4.46 -0.24
N THR A 427 17.02 -4.28 0.23
CA THR A 427 16.73 -3.57 1.47
C THR A 427 15.86 -4.49 2.29
N VAL A 428 16.48 -5.18 3.25
CA VAL A 428 15.84 -6.19 4.10
C VAL A 428 15.07 -5.50 5.21
N ALA A 429 13.79 -5.83 5.38
CA ALA A 429 12.99 -5.42 6.53
C ALA A 429 13.14 -6.47 7.63
N ALA A 430 13.64 -6.05 8.79
CA ALA A 430 13.89 -6.92 9.93
C ALA A 430 13.33 -6.31 11.21
N ARG A 431 12.70 -7.13 12.05
CA ARG A 431 12.08 -6.70 13.31
C ARG A 431 12.45 -7.62 14.47
N ASN A 432 12.45 -7.04 15.68
CA ASN A 432 12.76 -7.73 16.93
C ASN A 432 11.88 -7.28 18.10
N ASP A 433 10.67 -6.81 17.79
CA ASP A 433 9.68 -6.29 18.74
C ASP A 433 8.86 -7.38 19.44
N ASN A 434 9.23 -8.66 19.27
CA ASN A 434 8.69 -9.76 20.07
C ASN A 434 9.26 -9.74 21.50
N LYS A 435 8.58 -10.41 22.43
CA LYS A 435 8.94 -10.47 23.85
C LYS A 435 10.38 -10.96 24.11
N GLY A 436 10.92 -11.80 23.23
CA GLY A 436 12.27 -12.36 23.34
C GLY A 436 13.37 -11.50 22.70
N GLY A 437 13.02 -10.41 22.01
CA GLY A 437 13.99 -9.58 21.28
C GLY A 437 14.67 -10.31 20.11
N ALA A 438 14.11 -11.42 19.64
CA ALA A 438 14.65 -12.24 18.57
C ALA A 438 14.42 -11.58 17.20
N TRP A 439 15.32 -11.80 16.23
CA TRP A 439 15.15 -11.21 14.90
C TRP A 439 14.28 -12.08 13.99
N THR A 440 13.44 -11.40 13.23
CA THR A 440 12.67 -11.96 12.10
C THR A 440 12.85 -11.07 10.88
N ILE A 441 12.88 -11.66 9.69
CA ILE A 441 12.88 -10.95 8.41
C ILE A 441 11.50 -11.13 7.80
N ASP A 442 10.79 -10.03 7.59
CA ASP A 442 9.40 -10.02 7.13
C ASP A 442 9.20 -9.24 5.81
N GLY A 443 10.29 -8.78 5.19
CA GLY A 443 10.24 -8.12 3.89
C GLY A 443 11.62 -7.91 3.24
N GLY A 444 11.61 -7.56 1.96
CA GLY A 444 12.81 -7.11 1.24
C GLY A 444 13.70 -8.20 0.62
N LEU A 445 13.28 -9.47 0.73
CA LEU A 445 13.84 -10.63 0.03
C LEU A 445 12.91 -11.10 -1.08
#